data_AF-A0A1L0BTA5-F1
#
_entry.id   AF-A0A1L0BTA5-F1
#
_cell.length_a   1.000
_cell.length_b   1.000
_cell.length_c   1.000
_cell.angle_alpha   90.00
_cell.angle_beta   90.00
_cell.angle_gamma   90.00
#
_symmetry.space_group_name_H-M   'P 1'
#
loop_
_entity.id
_entity.type
_entity.pdbx_description
1 polymer ?
#
loop_
_entity_poly.entity_id
_entity_poly.type
_entity_poly.pdbx_seq_one_letter_code
_entity_poly.pdbx_strand_id
1 'polypeptide(L)'
;MYMNTIKIIFGLLVNLQNNNFVSNCECITIGVSTLSHMEVIVLFMKKIKLILAGVICVLLSGCATDSLHIQLTPDEDSLVVLKDKSETVYILPSSFNVEDITFRSYNSKVSSSTYEKLFWYFEQDTLIVERRTDNGGSGSSVVYEIERKTLPDSHKVIFVPKLEKKHQDGLVLPYAVPQFDINLFLATTYYKHEFEVDSEYTAEAIKSNFKREFNDKHVLDLDNARVEFSVEVYPYRKGSKAVIQLNIKTIPSHNSLINIEALYEKIELRLTSVINA
;
A
#
# COMPACT_ATOMS: atom_id res chain seq x y z
N MET A 1 42.13 -41.71 -51.36
CA MET A 1 41.25 -40.53 -51.48
C MET A 1 40.87 -40.11 -50.06
N TYR A 2 41.46 -39.05 -49.53
CA TYR A 2 41.30 -38.64 -48.13
C TYR A 2 39.96 -37.92 -47.91
N MET A 3 39.09 -38.45 -47.06
CA MET A 3 37.90 -37.73 -46.58
C MET A 3 38.31 -36.85 -45.38
N ASN A 4 38.35 -35.54 -45.60
CA ASN A 4 38.48 -34.59 -44.50
C ASN A 4 37.15 -34.46 -43.77
N THR A 5 37.12 -34.87 -42.50
CA THR A 5 35.96 -34.73 -41.62
C THR A 5 36.12 -33.41 -40.84
N ILE A 6 35.28 -32.42 -41.13
CA ILE A 6 35.24 -31.17 -40.37
C ILE A 6 34.24 -31.35 -39.22
N LYS A 7 34.74 -31.39 -37.98
CA LYS A 7 33.90 -31.33 -36.76
C LYS A 7 33.78 -29.88 -36.32
N ILE A 8 32.58 -29.32 -36.34
CA ILE A 8 32.28 -28.00 -35.77
C ILE A 8 31.55 -28.23 -34.44
N ILE A 9 32.15 -27.80 -33.34
CA ILE A 9 31.56 -27.86 -31.99
C ILE A 9 31.03 -26.46 -31.67
N PHE A 10 29.72 -26.34 -31.45
CA PHE A 10 29.09 -25.11 -30.96
C PHE A 10 28.88 -25.21 -29.44
N GLY A 11 29.51 -24.33 -28.67
CA GLY A 11 29.20 -24.10 -27.26
C GLY A 11 28.39 -22.81 -27.12
N LEU A 12 27.15 -22.90 -26.66
CA LEU A 12 26.34 -21.73 -26.28
C LEU A 12 26.44 -21.58 -24.75
N LEU A 13 27.02 -20.48 -24.27
CA LEU A 13 27.11 -20.16 -22.85
C LEU A 13 26.06 -19.07 -22.55
N VAL A 14 24.95 -19.48 -21.94
CA VAL A 14 23.96 -18.56 -21.38
C VAL A 14 24.03 -18.68 -19.86
N ASN A 15 24.41 -17.59 -19.21
CA ASN A 15 24.52 -17.50 -17.76
C ASN A 15 23.23 -16.87 -17.23
N LEU A 16 22.34 -17.69 -16.68
CA LEU A 16 21.25 -17.25 -15.81
C LEU A 16 21.17 -18.21 -14.64
N GLN A 17 21.20 -17.63 -13.45
CA GLN A 17 21.29 -18.34 -12.17
C GLN A 17 20.15 -19.34 -11.99
N ASN A 18 20.51 -20.53 -11.48
CA ASN A 18 19.65 -21.56 -10.89
C ASN A 18 18.60 -22.23 -11.79
N ASN A 19 18.99 -23.32 -12.47
CA ASN A 19 18.69 -24.69 -12.01
C ASN A 19 18.93 -25.71 -13.14
N ASN A 20 19.49 -26.85 -12.75
CA ASN A 20 19.91 -28.02 -13.52
C ASN A 20 19.18 -28.27 -14.86
N PHE A 21 19.94 -28.28 -15.96
CA PHE A 21 19.55 -28.97 -17.19
C PHE A 21 20.71 -29.78 -17.76
N VAL A 22 20.45 -31.07 -18.00
CA VAL A 22 21.37 -32.01 -18.65
C VAL A 22 21.47 -31.65 -20.12
N SER A 23 22.66 -31.25 -20.56
CA SER A 23 22.98 -30.98 -21.96
C SER A 23 23.22 -32.30 -22.70
N ASN A 24 22.21 -32.81 -23.41
CA ASN A 24 22.43 -33.82 -24.45
C ASN A 24 22.96 -33.12 -25.71
N CYS A 25 24.27 -33.22 -25.94
CA CYS A 25 24.89 -32.83 -27.20
C CYS A 25 24.62 -33.89 -28.26
N GLU A 26 23.61 -33.69 -29.10
CA GLU A 26 23.47 -34.48 -30.33
C GLU A 26 24.41 -33.93 -31.42
N CYS A 27 25.36 -34.76 -31.84
CA CYS A 27 26.22 -34.49 -32.99
C CYS A 27 25.43 -34.69 -34.29
N ILE A 28 24.98 -33.61 -34.91
CA ILE A 28 24.42 -33.66 -36.26
C ILE A 28 25.56 -33.86 -37.26
N THR A 29 25.61 -35.05 -37.88
CA THR A 29 26.59 -35.36 -38.94
C THR A 29 25.91 -35.12 -40.28
N ILE A 30 26.32 -34.07 -41.00
CA ILE A 30 25.79 -33.76 -42.34
C ILE A 30 26.73 -34.36 -43.38
N GLY A 31 26.26 -35.38 -44.11
CA GLY A 31 26.96 -35.91 -45.28
C GLY A 31 26.89 -34.92 -46.43
N VAL A 32 28.02 -34.35 -46.84
CA VAL A 32 28.08 -33.38 -47.95
C VAL A 32 28.60 -34.09 -49.19
N SER A 33 27.70 -34.55 -50.06
CA SER A 33 28.04 -34.91 -51.44
C SER A 33 27.79 -33.70 -52.34
N THR A 34 28.89 -33.07 -52.77
CA THR A 34 28.98 -32.11 -53.88
C THR A 34 27.88 -31.05 -53.94
N LEU A 35 27.80 -30.20 -52.92
CA LEU A 35 27.24 -28.85 -53.07
C LEU A 35 28.37 -27.85 -52.85
N SER A 36 28.42 -26.80 -53.66
CA SER A 36 29.45 -25.77 -53.56
C SER A 36 29.42 -25.13 -52.16
N HIS A 37 30.59 -24.88 -51.56
CA HIS A 37 30.70 -24.38 -50.18
C HIS A 37 29.89 -23.09 -49.94
N MET A 38 29.60 -22.28 -50.97
CA MET A 38 28.77 -21.09 -50.85
C MET A 38 27.28 -21.37 -50.66
N GLU A 39 26.71 -22.40 -51.31
CA GLU A 39 25.27 -22.69 -51.22
C GLU A 39 24.88 -23.21 -49.84
N VAL A 40 25.77 -23.96 -49.18
CA VAL A 40 25.58 -24.46 -47.81
C VAL A 40 25.54 -23.30 -46.81
N ILE A 41 26.42 -22.29 -46.98
CA ILE A 41 26.47 -21.10 -46.09
C ILE A 41 25.19 -20.26 -46.24
N VAL A 42 24.70 -20.07 -47.46
CA VAL A 42 23.48 -19.28 -47.73
C VAL A 42 22.24 -19.97 -47.14
N LEU A 43 22.13 -21.29 -47.28
CA LEU A 43 21.04 -22.07 -46.67
C LEU A 43 21.11 -22.05 -45.14
N PHE A 44 22.31 -22.10 -44.55
CA PHE A 44 22.50 -22.03 -43.11
C PHE A 44 22.11 -20.65 -42.55
N MET A 45 22.51 -19.56 -43.23
CA MET A 45 22.15 -18.20 -42.82
C MET A 45 20.65 -17.92 -42.96
N LYS A 46 19.96 -18.48 -43.97
CA LYS A 46 18.49 -18.37 -44.09
C LYS A 46 17.77 -19.07 -42.94
N LYS A 47 18.22 -20.27 -42.55
CA LYS A 47 17.62 -21.01 -41.43
C LYS A 47 17.90 -20.35 -40.08
N ILE A 48 19.09 -19.80 -39.86
CA ILE A 48 19.40 -19.03 -38.64
C ILE A 48 18.51 -17.79 -38.51
N LYS A 49 18.29 -17.04 -39.60
CA LYS A 49 17.39 -15.88 -39.58
C LYS A 49 15.96 -16.27 -39.23
N LEU A 50 15.48 -17.42 -39.73
CA LEU A 50 14.14 -17.92 -39.43
C LEU A 50 13.99 -18.37 -37.97
N ILE A 51 15.01 -19.05 -37.43
CA ILE A 51 15.06 -19.48 -36.02
C ILE A 51 15.15 -18.27 -35.09
N LEU A 52 15.97 -17.27 -35.42
CA LEU A 52 16.10 -16.05 -34.63
C LEU A 52 14.81 -15.23 -34.61
N ALA A 53 14.11 -15.12 -35.74
CA ALA A 53 12.79 -14.49 -35.81
C ALA A 53 11.75 -15.25 -34.98
N GLY A 54 11.78 -16.59 -35.01
CA GLY A 54 10.92 -17.43 -34.17
C GLY A 54 11.18 -17.25 -32.67
N VAL A 55 12.44 -17.19 -32.25
CA VAL A 55 12.82 -16.96 -30.85
C VAL A 55 12.40 -15.58 -30.36
N ILE A 56 12.55 -14.53 -31.18
CA ILE A 56 12.07 -13.18 -30.83
C ILE A 56 10.55 -13.15 -30.66
N CYS A 57 9.80 -13.82 -31.55
CA CYS A 57 8.34 -13.92 -31.40
C CYS A 57 7.92 -14.70 -30.15
N VAL A 58 8.63 -15.77 -29.81
CA VAL A 58 8.34 -16.57 -28.60
C VAL A 58 8.68 -15.81 -27.32
N LEU A 59 9.79 -15.07 -27.30
CA LEU A 59 10.16 -14.19 -26.18
C LEU A 59 9.19 -13.01 -26.00
N LEU A 60 8.55 -12.53 -27.08
CA LEU A 60 7.50 -11.51 -27.01
C LEU A 60 6.12 -12.08 -26.63
N SER A 61 5.89 -13.38 -26.81
CA SER A 61 4.65 -14.06 -26.39
C SER A 61 4.70 -14.68 -24.99
N GLY A 62 5.88 -14.71 -24.37
CA GLY A 62 6.14 -15.41 -23.11
C GLY A 62 6.16 -14.49 -21.90
N CYS A 63 5.01 -13.91 -21.54
CA CYS A 63 4.63 -13.46 -20.18
C CYS A 63 3.23 -12.82 -20.24
N ALA A 64 2.21 -13.60 -20.60
CA ALA A 64 0.83 -13.25 -20.28
C ALA A 64 0.57 -13.67 -18.82
N THR A 65 1.20 -12.96 -17.88
CA THR A 65 0.64 -12.85 -16.54
C THR A 65 -0.45 -11.79 -16.64
N ASP A 66 -1.66 -12.07 -16.12
CA ASP A 66 -2.82 -11.16 -16.06
C ASP A 66 -2.55 -9.83 -15.29
N SER A 67 -1.29 -9.45 -15.06
CA SER A 67 -0.83 -8.35 -14.23
C SER A 67 -0.31 -7.13 -15.01
N LEU A 68 -0.15 -7.21 -16.33
CA LEU A 68 0.29 -6.09 -17.16
C LEU A 68 -0.81 -5.72 -18.17
N HIS A 69 -1.85 -5.05 -17.67
CA HIS A 69 -2.71 -4.23 -18.53
C HIS A 69 -1.85 -3.06 -19.04
N ILE A 70 -1.15 -3.28 -20.14
CA ILE A 70 -0.41 -2.21 -20.83
C ILE A 70 -1.45 -1.32 -21.49
N GLN A 71 -1.75 -0.20 -20.84
CA GLN A 71 -2.59 0.83 -21.40
C GLN A 71 -1.75 1.64 -22.41
N LEU A 72 -2.17 1.65 -23.67
CA LEU A 72 -1.42 2.32 -24.74
C LEU A 72 -1.76 3.80 -24.87
N THR A 73 -2.98 4.18 -24.48
CA THR A 73 -3.52 5.55 -24.55
C THR A 73 -4.25 5.87 -23.26
N PRO A 74 -4.25 7.14 -22.81
CA PRO A 74 -4.96 7.54 -21.60
C PRO A 74 -6.46 7.27 -21.76
N ASP A 75 -7.08 6.87 -20.66
CA ASP A 75 -8.54 6.87 -20.56
C ASP A 75 -9.01 8.32 -20.49
N GLU A 76 -10.23 8.56 -20.96
CA GLU A 76 -10.85 9.87 -20.78
C GLU A 76 -11.03 10.17 -19.29
N ASP A 77 -10.78 11.42 -18.92
CA ASP A 77 -11.13 11.92 -17.60
C ASP A 77 -12.59 11.57 -17.30
N SER A 78 -12.81 10.94 -16.16
CA SER A 78 -14.15 10.46 -15.79
C SER A 78 -14.62 11.11 -14.51
N LEU A 79 -15.91 11.40 -14.49
CA LEU A 79 -16.60 11.97 -13.35
C LEU A 79 -17.81 11.08 -13.05
N VAL A 80 -17.74 10.39 -11.92
CA VAL A 80 -18.75 9.41 -11.50
C VAL A 80 -19.43 9.93 -10.24
N VAL A 81 -20.75 10.11 -10.32
CA VAL A 81 -21.58 10.37 -9.13
C VAL A 81 -21.83 9.05 -8.43
N LEU A 82 -21.38 8.94 -7.18
CA LEU A 82 -21.47 7.76 -6.35
C LEU A 82 -22.86 7.72 -5.69
N LYS A 83 -23.81 6.99 -6.27
CA LYS A 83 -25.21 6.97 -5.79
C LYS A 83 -25.51 5.99 -4.66
N ASP A 84 -24.62 5.04 -4.37
CA ASP A 84 -24.88 3.95 -3.41
C ASP A 84 -23.65 3.57 -2.56
N LYS A 85 -22.77 4.53 -2.26
CA LYS A 85 -21.61 4.25 -1.38
C LYS A 85 -22.05 4.22 0.09
N SER A 86 -21.47 3.28 0.83
CA SER A 86 -21.58 3.17 2.28
C SER A 86 -21.13 4.48 2.95
N GLU A 87 -21.99 5.03 3.80
CA GLU A 87 -21.61 6.11 4.70
C GLU A 87 -20.68 5.58 5.80
N THR A 88 -19.78 6.43 6.29
CA THR A 88 -18.96 6.17 7.49
C THR A 88 -19.43 7.08 8.61
N VAL A 89 -19.80 6.51 9.74
CA VAL A 89 -20.36 7.22 10.89
C VAL A 89 -19.39 7.15 12.05
N TYR A 90 -19.02 8.31 12.58
CA TYR A 90 -18.24 8.45 13.80
C TYR A 90 -19.15 8.87 14.94
N ILE A 91 -19.01 8.21 16.09
CA ILE A 91 -19.54 8.69 17.37
C ILE A 91 -18.36 9.25 18.15
N LEU A 92 -18.39 10.55 18.38
CA LEU A 92 -17.35 11.30 19.06
C LEU A 92 -17.68 11.46 20.56
N PRO A 93 -16.68 11.52 21.45
CA PRO A 93 -16.89 11.96 22.82
C PRO A 93 -17.44 13.39 22.86
N SER A 94 -18.20 13.72 23.91
CA SER A 94 -18.80 15.07 24.08
C SER A 94 -17.81 16.24 24.07
N SER A 95 -16.56 16.01 24.49
CA SER A 95 -15.48 17.00 24.49
C SER A 95 -14.77 17.18 23.15
N PHE A 96 -15.06 16.33 22.16
CA PHE A 96 -14.23 16.17 20.97
C PHE A 96 -14.65 17.13 19.85
N ASN A 97 -13.68 17.79 19.21
CA ASN A 97 -13.94 18.62 18.05
C ASN A 97 -13.95 17.76 16.78
N VAL A 98 -14.87 18.03 15.85
CA VAL A 98 -14.90 17.38 14.54
C VAL A 98 -13.57 17.57 13.78
N GLU A 99 -12.88 18.69 14.02
CA GLU A 99 -11.57 19.00 13.44
C GLU A 99 -10.45 18.05 13.91
N ASP A 100 -10.65 17.34 15.02
CA ASP A 100 -9.67 16.39 15.55
C ASP A 100 -9.72 15.04 14.80
N ILE A 101 -10.69 14.83 13.89
CA ILE A 101 -10.71 13.69 12.98
C ILE A 101 -9.64 13.90 11.91
N THR A 102 -8.53 13.19 12.06
CA THR A 102 -7.42 13.25 11.09
C THR A 102 -7.27 11.96 10.31
N PHE A 103 -6.87 12.10 9.05
CA PHE A 103 -6.63 10.98 8.14
C PHE A 103 -5.17 10.89 7.73
N ARG A 104 -4.77 9.74 7.18
CA ARG A 104 -3.41 9.56 6.68
C ARG A 104 -3.16 10.45 5.47
N SER A 105 -2.02 11.13 5.46
CA SER A 105 -1.44 11.76 4.26
C SER A 105 -0.01 11.26 4.07
N TYR A 106 0.49 11.28 2.83
CA TYR A 106 1.88 10.97 2.55
C TYR A 106 2.34 11.52 1.20
N ASN A 107 3.66 11.63 1.05
CA ASN A 107 4.35 11.93 -0.20
C ASN A 107 5.61 11.06 -0.24
N SER A 108 5.55 9.97 -1.01
CA SER A 108 6.56 8.92 -1.02
C SER A 108 7.16 8.76 -2.40
N LYS A 109 8.48 8.82 -2.48
CA LYS A 109 9.22 8.56 -3.72
C LYS A 109 9.27 7.04 -3.96
N VAL A 110 8.71 6.58 -5.07
CA VAL A 110 8.65 5.14 -5.43
C VAL A 110 9.68 4.74 -6.48
N SER A 111 10.19 5.70 -7.27
CA SER A 111 11.26 5.49 -8.24
C SER A 111 12.17 6.71 -8.33
N SER A 112 13.16 6.72 -9.23
CA SER A 112 14.07 7.87 -9.43
C SER A 112 13.33 9.16 -9.76
N SER A 113 12.20 9.07 -10.47
CA SER A 113 11.39 10.21 -10.94
C SER A 113 9.92 10.15 -10.54
N THR A 114 9.42 9.08 -9.91
CA THR A 114 7.99 8.93 -9.59
C THR A 114 7.71 9.05 -8.10
N TYR A 115 6.63 9.75 -7.78
CA TYR A 115 6.08 9.95 -6.44
C TYR A 115 4.66 9.42 -6.35
N GLU A 116 4.34 8.83 -5.20
CA GLU A 116 2.99 8.52 -4.77
C GLU A 116 2.58 9.43 -3.64
N LYS A 117 1.43 10.07 -3.79
CA LYS A 117 0.95 11.09 -2.86
C LYS A 117 -0.50 10.82 -2.47
N LEU A 118 -0.82 11.07 -1.20
CA LEU A 118 -2.17 11.09 -0.67
C LEU A 118 -2.35 12.37 0.13
N PHE A 119 -3.29 13.19 -0.30
CA PHE A 119 -3.65 14.44 0.34
C PHE A 119 -5.12 14.46 0.69
N TRP A 120 -5.45 15.22 1.72
CA TRP A 120 -6.82 15.50 2.09
C TRP A 120 -6.90 16.90 2.70
N TYR A 121 -8.06 17.53 2.55
CA TYR A 121 -8.36 18.81 3.18
C TYR A 121 -9.88 19.00 3.25
N PHE A 122 -10.31 19.87 4.16
CA PHE A 122 -11.70 20.28 4.25
C PHE A 122 -11.93 21.58 3.48
N GLU A 123 -12.96 21.58 2.65
CA GLU A 123 -13.56 22.77 2.07
C GLU A 123 -15.00 22.87 2.61
N GLN A 124 -15.17 23.70 3.66
CA GLN A 124 -16.42 23.80 4.41
C GLN A 124 -16.86 22.43 4.96
N ASP A 125 -18.00 21.91 4.48
CA ASP A 125 -18.58 20.61 4.84
C ASP A 125 -18.24 19.52 3.83
N THR A 126 -17.24 19.74 2.98
CA THR A 126 -16.76 18.73 2.04
C THR A 126 -15.33 18.34 2.40
N LEU A 127 -15.09 17.04 2.58
CA LEU A 127 -13.75 16.47 2.63
C LEU A 127 -13.32 16.13 1.20
N ILE A 128 -12.22 16.71 0.76
CA ILE A 128 -11.58 16.40 -0.51
C ILE A 128 -10.42 15.46 -0.23
N VAL A 129 -10.35 14.35 -0.98
CA VAL A 129 -9.26 13.37 -0.87
C VAL A 129 -8.69 13.11 -2.25
N GLU A 130 -7.38 13.30 -2.41
CA GLU A 130 -6.68 13.06 -3.66
C GLU A 130 -5.59 12.01 -3.46
N ARG A 131 -5.67 10.93 -4.25
CA ARG A 131 -4.57 9.99 -4.44
C ARG A 131 -3.96 10.24 -5.81
N ARG A 132 -2.66 10.54 -5.85
CA ARG A 132 -1.94 10.92 -7.07
C ARG A 132 -0.64 10.16 -7.24
N THR A 133 -0.32 9.80 -8.48
CA THR A 133 0.99 9.31 -8.89
C THR A 133 1.54 10.23 -9.97
N ASP A 134 2.70 10.84 -9.75
CA ASP A 134 3.26 11.83 -10.68
C ASP A 134 4.79 11.85 -10.68
N ASN A 135 5.37 12.52 -11.68
CA ASN A 135 6.81 12.75 -11.78
C ASN A 135 7.23 14.22 -11.60
N GLY A 136 6.34 15.05 -11.05
CA GLY A 136 6.49 16.49 -10.94
C GLY A 136 6.06 17.30 -12.16
N GLY A 137 5.89 16.67 -13.34
CA GLY A 137 5.40 17.33 -14.56
C GLY A 137 4.09 16.75 -15.10
N SER A 138 3.93 15.43 -15.05
CA SER A 138 2.73 14.70 -15.50
C SER A 138 2.36 13.63 -14.48
N GLY A 139 1.10 13.25 -14.42
CA GLY A 139 0.67 12.15 -13.57
C GLY A 139 -0.78 11.73 -13.74
N SER A 140 -1.20 10.83 -12.87
CA SER A 140 -2.58 10.39 -12.78
C SER A 140 -3.09 10.57 -11.36
N SER A 141 -4.38 10.83 -11.22
CA SER A 141 -4.99 10.98 -9.91
C SER A 141 -6.43 10.47 -9.88
N VAL A 142 -6.87 10.17 -8.66
CA VAL A 142 -8.27 10.01 -8.32
C VAL A 142 -8.59 10.95 -7.17
N VAL A 143 -9.64 11.75 -7.35
CA VAL A 143 -10.12 12.74 -6.39
C VAL A 143 -11.53 12.36 -5.96
N TYR A 144 -11.75 12.32 -4.65
CA TYR A 144 -13.05 12.08 -4.05
C TYR A 144 -13.56 13.34 -3.37
N GLU A 145 -14.84 13.65 -3.58
CA GLU A 145 -15.57 14.66 -2.81
C GLU A 145 -16.53 13.94 -1.86
N ILE A 146 -16.39 14.21 -0.57
CA ILE A 146 -17.09 13.50 0.49
C ILE A 146 -17.86 14.53 1.31
N GLU A 147 -19.18 14.41 1.31
CA GLU A 147 -20.05 15.25 2.14
C GLU A 147 -19.86 14.88 3.61
N ARG A 148 -19.58 15.86 4.46
CA ARG A 148 -19.54 15.73 5.92
C ARG A 148 -20.83 16.29 6.51
N LYS A 149 -21.51 15.48 7.31
CA LYS A 149 -22.66 15.92 8.11
C LYS A 149 -22.34 15.79 9.58
N THR A 150 -22.48 16.88 10.31
CA THR A 150 -22.31 16.91 11.75
C THR A 150 -23.67 16.95 12.43
N LEU A 151 -23.88 16.08 13.41
CA LEU A 151 -25.09 16.00 14.22
C LEU A 151 -24.72 16.21 15.70
N PRO A 152 -24.59 17.47 16.15
CA PRO A 152 -24.04 17.80 17.47
C PRO A 152 -24.80 17.16 18.62
N ASP A 153 -26.14 17.14 18.57
CA ASP A 153 -27.01 16.59 19.63
C ASP A 153 -26.76 15.10 19.90
N SER A 154 -26.21 14.40 18.91
CA SER A 154 -25.90 12.97 19.00
C SER A 154 -24.40 12.68 18.98
N HIS A 155 -23.56 13.73 18.99
CA HIS A 155 -22.11 13.66 18.83
C HIS A 155 -21.66 12.81 17.62
N LYS A 156 -22.40 12.90 16.51
CA LYS A 156 -22.13 12.11 15.31
C LYS A 156 -21.54 12.95 14.19
N VAL A 157 -20.61 12.36 13.46
CA VAL A 157 -20.10 12.87 12.18
C VAL A 157 -20.27 11.79 11.13
N ILE A 158 -20.88 12.13 10.01
CA ILE A 158 -21.17 11.20 8.93
C ILE A 158 -20.44 11.66 7.68
N PHE A 159 -19.67 10.78 7.07
CA PHE A 159 -18.97 11.01 5.81
C PHE A 159 -19.63 10.19 4.71
N VAL A 160 -20.04 10.86 3.63
CA VAL A 160 -20.73 10.25 2.51
C VAL A 160 -19.99 10.59 1.21
N PRO A 161 -19.25 9.65 0.61
CA PRO A 161 -18.63 9.86 -0.70
C PRO A 161 -19.69 10.18 -1.77
N LYS A 162 -19.55 11.31 -2.47
CA LYS A 162 -20.52 11.77 -3.49
C LYS A 162 -19.98 11.68 -4.90
N LEU A 163 -18.71 12.02 -5.06
CA LEU A 163 -18.11 12.20 -6.37
C LEU A 163 -16.76 11.51 -6.42
N GLU A 164 -16.48 10.87 -7.55
CA GLU A 164 -15.17 10.36 -7.91
C GLU A 164 -14.77 11.00 -9.25
N LYS A 165 -13.63 11.69 -9.27
CA LYS A 165 -13.02 12.24 -10.48
C LYS A 165 -11.71 11.52 -10.73
N LYS A 166 -11.53 10.97 -11.92
CA LYS A 166 -10.27 10.36 -12.35
C LYS A 166 -9.65 11.20 -13.43
N HIS A 167 -8.35 11.38 -13.32
CA HIS A 167 -7.54 12.10 -14.29
C HIS A 167 -6.29 11.30 -14.64
N GLN A 168 -5.93 11.31 -15.92
CA GLN A 168 -4.81 10.55 -16.42
C GLN A 168 -3.99 11.31 -17.47
N ASP A 169 -2.75 11.68 -17.13
CA ASP A 169 -1.80 12.23 -18.08
C ASP A 169 -0.95 11.17 -18.79
N GLY A 170 -0.50 11.55 -19.98
CA GLY A 170 0.49 10.84 -20.79
C GLY A 170 -0.10 10.40 -22.13
N LEU A 171 0.58 10.70 -23.24
CA LEU A 171 0.07 10.38 -24.58
C LEU A 171 0.28 8.90 -24.94
N VAL A 172 1.44 8.35 -24.59
CA VAL A 172 1.84 6.96 -24.86
C VAL A 172 2.36 6.39 -23.56
N LEU A 173 1.83 5.24 -23.14
CA LEU A 173 2.08 4.63 -21.82
C LEU A 173 1.76 5.62 -20.67
N PRO A 174 0.49 6.07 -20.56
CA PRO A 174 0.08 6.99 -19.52
C PRO A 174 0.32 6.42 -18.12
N TYR A 175 0.37 7.32 -17.12
CA TYR A 175 0.40 6.91 -15.72
C TYR A 175 -0.90 6.21 -15.37
N ALA A 176 -0.87 4.96 -14.91
CA ALA A 176 -2.11 4.28 -14.50
C ALA A 176 -2.80 5.07 -13.38
N VAL A 177 -4.12 5.26 -13.47
CA VAL A 177 -4.90 5.88 -12.38
C VAL A 177 -4.72 5.05 -11.11
N PRO A 178 -4.29 5.67 -9.99
CA PRO A 178 -3.99 4.92 -8.78
C PRO A 178 -5.25 4.27 -8.21
N GLN A 179 -5.15 2.99 -7.83
CA GLN A 179 -6.21 2.32 -7.08
C GLN A 179 -6.32 2.93 -5.69
N PHE A 180 -7.55 3.26 -5.28
CA PHE A 180 -7.81 3.85 -3.97
C PHE A 180 -9.17 3.42 -3.43
N ASP A 181 -9.17 2.81 -2.25
CA ASP A 181 -10.39 2.45 -1.53
C ASP A 181 -10.74 3.57 -0.55
N ILE A 182 -11.70 4.41 -0.96
CA ILE A 182 -12.16 5.52 -0.13
C ILE A 182 -12.83 5.06 1.17
N ASN A 183 -13.49 3.90 1.17
CA ASN A 183 -14.16 3.41 2.37
C ASN A 183 -13.13 2.96 3.41
N LEU A 184 -12.09 2.27 2.96
CA LEU A 184 -10.95 1.89 3.79
C LEU A 184 -10.22 3.12 4.36
N PHE A 185 -10.04 4.14 3.53
CA PHE A 185 -9.44 5.41 3.93
C PHE A 185 -10.26 6.09 5.03
N LEU A 186 -11.57 6.24 4.83
CA LEU A 186 -12.45 6.81 5.85
C LEU A 186 -12.40 5.94 7.11
N ALA A 187 -12.46 4.61 7.00
CA ALA A 187 -12.40 3.74 8.17
C ALA A 187 -11.08 3.82 8.98
N THR A 188 -10.02 4.40 8.40
CA THR A 188 -8.70 4.56 9.04
C THR A 188 -8.47 6.00 9.48
N THR A 189 -8.65 6.25 10.77
CA THR A 189 -8.52 7.56 11.41
C THR A 189 -7.51 7.55 12.53
N TYR A 190 -6.91 8.71 12.76
CA TYR A 190 -5.89 8.93 13.77
C TYR A 190 -6.39 9.93 14.80
N TYR A 191 -6.24 9.57 16.07
CA TYR A 191 -6.66 10.39 17.20
C TYR A 191 -5.55 10.51 18.21
N LYS A 192 -5.46 11.68 18.83
CA LYS A 192 -4.63 11.92 20.00
C LYS A 192 -5.53 12.13 21.19
N HIS A 193 -5.18 11.52 22.31
CA HIS A 193 -5.91 11.66 23.56
C HIS A 193 -4.93 11.70 24.72
N GLU A 194 -5.23 12.47 25.74
CA GLU A 194 -4.44 12.55 26.97
C GLU A 194 -5.38 12.46 28.16
N PHE A 195 -5.01 11.65 29.14
CA PHE A 195 -5.76 11.55 30.40
C PHE A 195 -4.83 11.30 31.58
N GLU A 196 -5.31 11.63 32.77
CA GLU A 196 -4.58 11.49 34.03
C GLU A 196 -5.27 10.48 34.94
N VAL A 197 -4.47 9.73 35.69
CA VAL A 197 -4.95 8.77 36.69
C VAL A 197 -4.17 8.97 37.98
N ASP A 198 -4.89 9.30 39.05
CA ASP A 198 -4.35 9.30 40.40
C ASP A 198 -4.33 7.86 40.95
N SER A 199 -3.25 7.51 41.65
CA SER A 199 -3.04 6.17 42.20
C SER A 199 -2.40 6.23 43.58
N GLU A 200 -2.79 5.32 44.48
CA GLU A 200 -2.18 5.19 45.81
C GLU A 200 -0.78 4.53 45.75
N TYR A 201 -0.43 3.90 44.62
CA TYR A 201 0.84 3.22 44.42
C TYR A 201 2.00 4.18 44.12
N THR A 202 3.23 3.73 44.42
CA THR A 202 4.44 4.51 44.13
C THR A 202 4.76 4.51 42.64
N ALA A 203 5.55 5.49 42.20
CA ALA A 203 5.91 5.64 40.80
C ALA A 203 6.67 4.43 40.25
N GLU A 204 7.51 3.80 41.08
CA GLU A 204 8.25 2.58 40.74
C GLU A 204 7.33 1.37 40.56
N ALA A 205 6.28 1.26 41.37
CA ALA A 205 5.30 0.19 41.27
C ALA A 205 4.53 0.29 39.93
N ILE A 206 4.03 1.49 39.61
CA ILE A 206 3.32 1.76 38.34
C ILE A 206 4.22 1.44 37.14
N LYS A 207 5.46 1.94 37.13
CA LYS A 207 6.44 1.64 36.06
C LYS A 207 6.69 0.13 35.92
N SER A 208 6.79 -0.58 37.04
CA SER A 208 6.98 -2.04 37.06
C SER A 208 5.76 -2.79 36.51
N ASN A 209 4.54 -2.30 36.77
CA ASN A 209 3.32 -2.88 36.23
C ASN A 209 3.24 -2.74 34.71
N PHE A 210 3.52 -1.54 34.17
CA PHE A 210 3.57 -1.34 32.72
C PHE A 210 4.64 -2.20 32.06
N LYS A 211 5.83 -2.30 32.67
CA LYS A 211 6.89 -3.18 32.18
C LYS A 211 6.46 -4.65 32.14
N ARG A 212 5.75 -5.12 33.16
CA ARG A 212 5.22 -6.49 33.24
C ARG A 212 4.18 -6.76 32.17
N GLU A 213 3.24 -5.84 31.97
CA GLU A 213 2.11 -6.05 31.06
C GLU A 213 2.51 -5.88 29.59
N PHE A 214 3.36 -4.91 29.29
CA PHE A 214 3.64 -4.48 27.92
C PHE A 214 5.08 -4.76 27.45
N ASN A 215 5.94 -5.30 28.33
CA ASN A 215 7.33 -5.64 28.00
C ASN A 215 8.08 -4.50 27.27
N ASP A 216 7.94 -3.28 27.79
CA ASP A 216 8.48 -2.01 27.27
C ASP A 216 7.95 -1.58 25.88
N LYS A 217 7.07 -2.37 25.26
CA LYS A 217 6.37 -2.01 24.02
C LYS A 217 5.08 -1.31 24.40
N HIS A 218 5.10 0.01 24.55
CA HIS A 218 3.92 0.82 24.90
C HIS A 218 2.87 0.85 23.77
N VAL A 219 2.30 -0.32 23.48
CA VAL A 219 1.35 -0.59 22.40
C VAL A 219 0.24 -1.47 22.99
N LEU A 220 -1.00 -1.08 22.77
CA LEU A 220 -2.20 -1.83 23.09
C LEU A 220 -2.97 -2.09 21.80
N ASP A 221 -3.03 -3.35 21.39
CA ASP A 221 -3.81 -3.80 20.25
C ASP A 221 -5.24 -4.17 20.70
N LEU A 222 -6.23 -3.61 20.01
CA LEU A 222 -7.66 -3.86 20.18
C LEU A 222 -8.24 -4.33 18.84
N ASP A 223 -9.39 -4.99 18.86
CA ASP A 223 -10.00 -5.57 17.64
C ASP A 223 -10.20 -4.55 16.51
N ASN A 224 -10.47 -3.29 16.85
CA ASN A 224 -10.78 -2.20 15.93
C ASN A 224 -9.79 -1.03 16.02
N ALA A 225 -8.70 -1.15 16.78
CA ALA A 225 -7.74 -0.07 16.95
C ALA A 225 -6.37 -0.57 17.40
N ARG A 226 -5.34 0.15 16.99
CA ARG A 226 -4.00 0.04 17.57
C ARG A 226 -3.68 1.33 18.29
N VAL A 227 -3.26 1.21 19.55
CA VAL A 227 -3.00 2.34 20.43
C VAL A 227 -1.54 2.32 20.80
N GLU A 228 -0.80 3.34 20.37
CA GLU A 228 0.54 3.61 20.88
C GLU A 228 0.42 4.61 22.01
N PHE A 229 1.14 4.41 23.11
CA PHE A 229 1.02 5.30 24.25
C PHE A 229 2.36 5.65 24.89
N SER A 230 2.40 6.73 25.65
CA SER A 230 3.48 7.04 26.58
C SER A 230 2.89 7.24 27.97
N VAL A 231 3.70 6.94 29.00
CA VAL A 231 3.28 7.09 30.40
C VAL A 231 4.35 7.88 31.13
N GLU A 232 3.95 9.00 31.71
CA GLU A 232 4.77 9.78 32.63
C GLU A 232 4.19 9.65 34.04
N VAL A 233 5.03 9.30 35.02
CA VAL A 233 4.57 9.07 36.39
C VAL A 233 5.22 10.07 37.33
N TYR A 234 4.39 10.85 38.00
CA TYR A 234 4.78 11.92 38.91
C TYR A 234 4.57 11.46 40.36
N PRO A 235 5.61 11.44 41.21
CA PRO A 235 5.47 11.02 42.60
C PRO A 235 4.84 12.13 43.46
N TYR A 236 3.94 11.74 44.37
CA TYR A 236 3.31 12.62 45.36
C TYR A 236 3.47 12.05 46.78
N ARG A 237 3.15 12.86 47.81
CA ARG A 237 3.30 12.44 49.22
C ARG A 237 2.44 11.24 49.62
N LYS A 238 1.33 10.99 48.89
CA LYS A 238 0.35 9.93 49.18
C LYS A 238 0.01 9.11 47.93
N GLY A 239 1.02 8.75 47.15
CA GLY A 239 0.85 7.98 45.92
C GLY A 239 1.51 8.65 44.73
N SER A 240 0.94 8.46 43.55
CA SER A 240 1.47 8.98 42.29
C SER A 240 0.34 9.41 41.36
N LYS A 241 0.67 10.25 40.39
CA LYS A 241 -0.19 10.54 39.25
C LYS A 241 0.47 10.01 37.99
N ALA A 242 -0.26 9.26 37.18
CA ALA A 242 0.16 8.88 35.84
C ALA A 242 -0.52 9.76 34.81
N VAL A 243 0.26 10.36 33.92
CA VAL A 243 -0.21 11.09 32.73
C VAL A 243 0.04 10.19 31.53
N ILE A 244 -1.01 9.91 30.76
CA ILE A 244 -0.97 8.97 29.65
C ILE A 244 -1.32 9.72 28.37
N GLN A 245 -0.43 9.66 27.39
CA GLN A 245 -0.68 10.19 26.05
C GLN A 245 -0.88 9.03 25.09
N LEU A 246 -1.95 9.12 24.29
CA LEU A 246 -2.36 8.10 23.35
C LEU A 246 -2.25 8.62 21.91
N ASN A 247 -1.71 7.80 21.03
CA ASN A 247 -1.85 7.89 19.59
C ASN A 247 -2.65 6.68 19.13
N ILE A 248 -3.92 6.92 18.81
CA ILE A 248 -4.88 5.87 18.47
C ILE A 248 -5.03 5.85 16.96
N LYS A 249 -4.83 4.68 16.36
CA LYS A 249 -5.11 4.43 14.94
C LYS A 249 -6.25 3.42 14.85
N THR A 250 -7.38 3.80 14.27
CA THR A 250 -8.46 2.84 14.01
C THR A 250 -8.03 1.85 12.94
N ILE A 251 -8.44 0.60 13.11
CA ILE A 251 -8.26 -0.45 12.13
C ILE A 251 -9.60 -0.58 11.40
N PRO A 252 -9.61 -0.57 10.06
CA PRO A 252 -10.82 -0.77 9.30
C PRO A 252 -11.55 -2.03 9.73
N SER A 253 -12.82 -1.87 10.08
CA SER A 253 -13.74 -2.98 10.24
C SER A 253 -14.76 -2.94 9.10
N HIS A 254 -15.39 -4.08 8.80
CA HIS A 254 -16.49 -4.10 7.83
C HIS A 254 -17.71 -3.25 8.26
N ASN A 255 -17.75 -2.78 9.51
CA ASN A 255 -18.76 -1.86 9.99
C ASN A 255 -18.40 -0.41 9.67
N SER A 256 -19.37 0.31 9.11
CA SER A 256 -19.34 1.75 8.87
C SER A 256 -19.36 2.60 10.14
N LEU A 257 -19.58 1.99 11.32
CA LEU A 257 -19.70 2.70 12.59
C LEU A 257 -18.38 2.65 13.38
N ILE A 258 -17.82 3.82 13.66
CA ILE A 258 -16.62 4.01 14.46
C ILE A 258 -17.03 4.74 15.73
N ASN A 259 -17.14 3.99 16.84
CA ASN A 259 -17.44 4.57 18.14
C ASN A 259 -16.15 4.88 18.89
N ILE A 260 -15.74 6.15 18.85
CA ILE A 260 -14.51 6.62 19.49
C ILE A 260 -14.69 6.73 21.00
N GLU A 261 -15.86 7.17 21.46
CA GLU A 261 -16.18 7.28 22.87
C GLU A 261 -16.03 5.93 23.59
N ALA A 262 -16.67 4.88 23.06
CA ALA A 262 -16.51 3.53 23.60
C ALA A 262 -15.07 3.00 23.50
N LEU A 263 -14.31 3.43 22.49
CA LEU A 263 -12.91 3.08 22.34
C LEU A 263 -12.06 3.73 23.45
N TYR A 264 -12.30 5.00 23.77
CA TYR A 264 -11.59 5.71 24.83
C TYR A 264 -11.87 5.08 26.18
N GLU A 265 -13.14 4.84 26.51
CA GLU A 265 -13.53 4.16 27.76
C GLU A 265 -12.82 2.81 27.90
N LYS A 266 -12.78 2.00 26.83
CA LYS A 266 -12.10 0.70 26.83
C LYS A 266 -10.59 0.84 27.09
N ILE A 267 -9.93 1.83 26.48
CA ILE A 267 -8.49 2.06 26.65
C ILE A 267 -8.21 2.58 28.06
N GLU A 268 -8.94 3.60 28.52
CA GLU A 268 -8.76 4.21 29.84
C GLU A 268 -8.96 3.18 30.95
N LEU A 269 -10.03 2.37 30.87
CA LEU A 269 -10.27 1.28 31.82
C LEU A 269 -9.11 0.29 31.84
N ARG A 270 -8.60 -0.10 30.66
CA ARG A 270 -7.50 -1.05 30.55
C ARG A 270 -6.21 -0.49 31.15
N LEU A 271 -5.81 0.72 30.81
CA LEU A 271 -4.57 1.32 31.31
C LEU A 271 -4.66 1.69 32.79
N THR A 272 -5.83 2.14 33.26
CA THR A 272 -6.11 2.37 34.69
C THR A 272 -5.98 1.08 35.49
N SER A 273 -6.43 -0.07 34.94
CA SER A 273 -6.27 -1.36 35.60
C SER A 273 -4.80 -1.76 35.78
N VAL A 274 -3.92 -1.38 34.86
CA VAL A 274 -2.48 -1.65 34.96
C VAL A 274 -1.82 -0.74 35.99
N ILE A 275 -2.26 0.53 36.06
CA ILE A 275 -1.77 1.49 37.05
C ILE A 275 -2.08 1.02 38.47
N ASN A 276 -3.26 0.46 38.68
CA ASN A 276 -3.76 0.05 40.00
C ASN A 276 -3.62 -1.45 40.31
N ALA A 277 -2.79 -2.19 39.55
CA ALA A 277 -2.51 -3.62 39.75
C ALA A 277 -1.43 -3.88 40.81
#